data_AF-A0A817JMN6-F1
#
_entry.id   AF-A0A817JMN6-F1
#
_cell.length_a   1.000
_cell.length_b   1.000
_cell.length_c   1.000
_cell.angle_alpha   90.00
_cell.angle_beta   90.00
_cell.angle_gamma   90.00
#
_symmetry.space_group_name_H-M   'P 1'
#
loop_
_entity.id
_entity.type
_entity.pdbx_description
1 polymer ?
#
loop_
_entity_poly.entity_id
_entity_poly.type
_entity_poly.pdbx_seq_one_letter_code
_entity_poly.pdbx_strand_id
1 'polypeptide(L)'
;MKENATSEQSSRMTAMDNATKNAGELINKLTTYYNRTRQAIITTEIISGAATLEQKTIYYRRIFPSHIYCKWLVYGEPATCPQFAQREFSFTLENDVYRRYLSFSNHIEFEKELIKICPENIDIGASKDHKILSAAQFYPIERELVFDIDMTDYDDVRFCCRKIAANFFAIPYNQDGKDSTKRVTLYSPLHPSLHEFGGYACLEQDFLGDDQRIERFLRLVPDDSRQTLREAFTELSTSAERWAAFKQHTNAMINSATSTTKYRKAAYVTLIDEIMFEYCYPRLDANVTKGMNHLLKSPFTFHPKTGHISIPINLNSLRYFDPCKEDYNQTSLKPFVDVFARFVQGLQTSKQDEVLAKSGQLFLLLFDVVHHDLFILDLNTMLSGEI
;
A
#
# COMPACT_ATOMS: atom_id res chain seq x y z
N MET A 1 -30.08 51.61 -53.04
CA MET A 1 -30.39 50.40 -52.24
C MET A 1 -29.18 49.51 -51.94
N LYS A 2 -28.18 49.36 -52.84
CA LYS A 2 -27.00 48.49 -52.58
C LYS A 2 -26.03 49.03 -51.50
N GLU A 3 -25.89 50.34 -51.37
CA GLU A 3 -24.96 50.96 -50.40
C GLU A 3 -25.41 50.80 -48.94
N ASN A 4 -26.71 50.98 -48.65
CA ASN A 4 -27.26 50.79 -47.29
C ASN A 4 -27.08 49.35 -46.79
N ALA A 5 -27.30 48.37 -47.67
CA ALA A 5 -27.09 46.96 -47.35
C ALA A 5 -25.61 46.65 -47.07
N THR A 6 -24.69 47.31 -47.78
CA THR A 6 -23.24 47.16 -47.59
C THR A 6 -22.79 47.78 -46.27
N SER A 7 -23.32 48.97 -45.92
CA SER A 7 -23.03 49.65 -44.66
C SER A 7 -23.57 48.89 -43.44
N GLU A 8 -24.75 48.28 -43.56
CA GLU A 8 -25.33 47.44 -42.51
C GLU A 8 -24.50 46.17 -42.30
N GLN A 9 -24.08 45.52 -43.40
CA GLN A 9 -23.24 44.32 -43.31
C GLN A 9 -21.86 44.63 -42.73
N SER A 10 -21.27 45.77 -43.06
CA SER A 10 -20.00 46.23 -42.48
C SER A 10 -20.13 46.51 -40.97
N SER A 11 -21.24 47.11 -40.54
CA SER A 11 -21.53 47.35 -39.13
C SER A 11 -21.72 46.04 -38.35
N ARG A 12 -22.40 45.05 -38.95
CA ARG A 12 -22.57 43.71 -38.38
C ARG A 12 -21.24 42.98 -38.24
N MET A 13 -20.40 43.00 -39.28
CA MET A 13 -19.06 42.38 -39.23
C MET A 13 -18.20 43.02 -38.13
N THR A 14 -18.22 44.35 -38.01
CA THR A 14 -17.47 45.05 -36.96
C THR A 14 -17.96 44.68 -35.56
N ALA A 15 -19.27 44.58 -35.37
CA ALA A 15 -19.87 44.15 -34.10
C ALA A 15 -19.50 42.70 -33.75
N MET A 16 -19.49 41.79 -34.75
CA MET A 16 -19.07 40.40 -34.55
C MET A 16 -17.56 40.26 -34.30
N ASP A 17 -16.72 41.06 -34.95
CA ASP A 17 -15.27 41.10 -34.70
C ASP A 17 -14.98 41.57 -33.26
N ASN A 18 -15.69 42.59 -32.79
CA ASN A 18 -15.58 43.07 -31.41
C ASN A 18 -16.06 42.01 -30.40
N ALA A 19 -17.15 41.30 -30.68
CA ALA A 19 -17.61 40.20 -29.85
C ALA A 19 -16.60 39.05 -29.79
N THR A 20 -15.98 38.70 -30.93
CA THR A 20 -14.95 37.66 -31.03
C THR A 20 -13.70 38.04 -30.22
N LYS A 21 -13.26 39.30 -30.32
CA LYS A 21 -12.12 39.81 -29.53
C LYS A 21 -12.43 39.78 -28.03
N ASN A 22 -13.60 40.23 -27.62
CA ASN A 22 -14.02 40.21 -26.21
C ASN A 22 -14.09 38.78 -25.67
N ALA A 23 -14.59 37.82 -26.46
CA ALA A 23 -14.59 36.40 -26.10
C ALA A 23 -13.15 35.86 -25.94
N GLY A 24 -12.24 36.21 -26.85
CA GLY A 24 -10.83 35.84 -26.77
C GLY A 24 -10.13 36.41 -25.51
N GLU A 25 -10.42 37.67 -25.16
CA GLU A 25 -9.92 38.27 -23.91
C GLU A 25 -10.46 37.56 -22.66
N LEU A 26 -11.74 37.18 -22.68
CA LEU A 26 -12.37 36.46 -21.58
C LEU A 26 -11.73 35.08 -21.39
N ILE A 27 -11.50 34.36 -22.49
CA ILE A 27 -10.81 33.07 -22.51
C ILE A 27 -9.41 33.22 -21.90
N ASN A 28 -8.61 34.19 -22.36
CA ASN A 28 -7.26 34.41 -21.84
C ASN A 28 -7.24 34.74 -20.33
N LYS A 29 -8.21 35.52 -19.85
CA LYS A 29 -8.37 35.83 -18.42
C LYS A 29 -8.73 34.57 -17.62
N LEU A 30 -9.69 33.79 -18.09
CA LEU A 30 -10.10 32.53 -17.46
C LEU A 30 -8.94 31.53 -17.45
N THR A 31 -8.23 31.36 -18.56
CA THR A 31 -7.03 30.49 -18.65
C THR A 31 -5.96 30.92 -17.65
N THR A 32 -5.67 32.22 -17.53
CA THR A 32 -4.67 32.73 -16.58
C THR A 32 -5.12 32.51 -15.13
N TYR A 33 -6.39 32.75 -14.82
CA TYR A 33 -6.97 32.49 -13.51
C TYR A 33 -6.87 31.00 -13.15
N TYR A 34 -7.28 30.12 -14.06
CA TYR A 34 -7.21 28.67 -13.89
C TYR A 34 -5.77 28.19 -13.68
N ASN A 35 -4.83 28.71 -14.47
CA ASN A 35 -3.41 28.38 -14.34
C ASN A 35 -2.82 28.86 -13.00
N ARG A 36 -3.23 30.02 -12.48
CA ARG A 36 -2.82 30.52 -11.16
C ARG A 36 -3.43 29.71 -10.03
N THR A 37 -4.71 29.34 -10.11
CA THR A 37 -5.37 28.46 -9.15
C THR A 37 -4.71 27.08 -9.13
N ARG A 38 -4.42 26.52 -10.31
CA ARG A 38 -3.67 25.27 -10.45
C ARG A 38 -2.29 25.37 -9.82
N GLN A 39 -1.54 26.44 -10.09
CA GLN A 39 -0.24 26.67 -9.46
C GLN A 39 -0.35 26.82 -7.94
N ALA A 40 -1.36 27.53 -7.42
CA ALA A 40 -1.56 27.69 -5.98
C ALA A 40 -1.89 26.35 -5.29
N ILE A 41 -2.71 25.52 -5.94
CA ILE A 41 -3.01 24.15 -5.49
C ILE A 41 -1.72 23.32 -5.44
N ILE A 42 -0.95 23.27 -6.54
CA ILE A 42 0.35 22.56 -6.61
C ILE A 42 1.34 23.06 -5.56
N THR A 43 1.40 24.37 -5.32
CA THR A 43 2.30 24.96 -4.33
C THR A 43 1.89 24.57 -2.91
N THR A 44 0.59 24.37 -2.66
CA THR A 44 0.05 23.91 -1.37
C THR A 44 0.27 22.41 -1.17
N GLU A 45 0.15 21.63 -2.25
CA GLU A 45 0.40 20.18 -2.30
C GLU A 45 1.87 19.84 -1.97
N ILE A 46 2.83 20.56 -2.57
CA ILE A 46 4.27 20.37 -2.31
C ILE A 46 4.64 20.70 -0.85
N ILE A 47 3.95 21.66 -0.23
CA ILE A 47 4.29 22.14 1.12
C ILE A 47 3.66 21.27 2.22
N SER A 48 2.49 20.67 1.97
CA SER A 48 1.73 19.96 3.01
C SER A 48 1.74 18.44 2.89
N GLY A 49 1.94 17.88 1.69
CA GLY A 49 1.89 16.43 1.47
C GLY A 49 0.55 15.77 1.83
N ALA A 50 -0.52 16.53 2.05
CA ALA A 50 -1.84 16.01 2.41
C ALA A 50 -2.92 16.54 1.47
N ALA A 51 -3.92 15.72 1.16
CA ALA A 51 -5.03 16.11 0.28
C ALA A 51 -5.91 17.18 0.95
N THR A 52 -6.22 18.26 0.23
CA THR A 52 -7.08 19.33 0.73
C THR A 52 -8.53 18.87 0.92
N LEU A 53 -9.31 19.56 1.75
CA LEU A 53 -10.73 19.26 1.94
C LEU A 53 -11.53 19.32 0.63
N GLU A 54 -11.21 20.25 -0.27
CA GLU A 54 -11.85 20.36 -1.57
C GLU A 54 -11.59 19.12 -2.43
N GLN A 55 -10.33 18.65 -2.47
CA GLN A 55 -9.96 17.43 -3.19
C GLN A 55 -10.65 16.20 -2.61
N LYS A 56 -10.64 16.03 -1.28
CA LYS A 56 -11.35 14.93 -0.61
C LYS A 56 -12.85 14.96 -0.91
N THR A 57 -13.46 16.16 -0.92
CA THR A 57 -14.87 16.33 -1.25
C THR A 57 -15.17 15.86 -2.66
N ILE A 58 -14.36 16.25 -3.64
CA ILE A 58 -14.56 15.82 -5.03
C ILE A 58 -14.31 14.31 -5.15
N TYR A 59 -13.23 13.82 -4.53
CA TYR A 59 -12.88 12.41 -4.53
C TYR A 59 -14.03 11.54 -4.02
N TYR A 60 -14.52 11.79 -2.80
CA TYR A 60 -15.58 11.00 -2.20
C TYR A 60 -16.93 11.15 -2.90
N ARG A 61 -17.16 12.28 -3.58
CA ARG A 61 -18.40 12.53 -4.32
C ARG A 61 -18.42 11.93 -5.73
N ARG A 62 -17.26 11.81 -6.39
CA ARG A 62 -17.19 11.51 -7.83
C ARG A 62 -16.30 10.32 -8.20
N ILE A 63 -15.31 10.00 -7.37
CA ILE A 63 -14.20 9.12 -7.75
C ILE A 63 -14.17 7.85 -6.89
N PHE A 64 -14.45 7.96 -5.59
CA PHE A 64 -14.48 6.82 -4.68
C PHE A 64 -15.45 5.75 -5.21
N PRO A 65 -15.02 4.48 -5.37
CA PRO A 65 -15.81 3.43 -6.01
C PRO A 65 -16.89 2.86 -5.07
N SER A 66 -17.80 3.71 -4.58
CA SER A 66 -18.77 3.43 -3.51
C SER A 66 -19.61 2.18 -3.77
N HIS A 67 -20.09 2.01 -5.01
CA HIS A 67 -20.91 0.86 -5.40
C HIS A 67 -20.17 -0.48 -5.27
N ILE A 68 -18.97 -0.58 -5.85
CA ILE A 68 -18.15 -1.81 -5.82
C ILE A 68 -17.64 -2.06 -4.40
N TYR A 69 -17.26 -0.99 -3.70
CA TYR A 69 -16.85 -1.03 -2.31
C TYR A 69 -17.94 -1.61 -1.39
N CYS A 70 -19.19 -1.17 -1.56
CA CYS A 70 -20.30 -1.72 -0.79
C CYS A 70 -20.60 -3.17 -1.18
N LYS A 71 -20.49 -3.55 -2.46
CA LYS A 71 -20.64 -4.95 -2.92
C LYS A 71 -19.63 -5.90 -2.26
N TRP A 72 -18.40 -5.44 -2.10
CA TRP A 72 -17.35 -6.19 -1.39
C TRP A 72 -17.74 -6.46 0.05
N LEU A 73 -18.08 -5.41 0.81
CA LEU A 73 -18.34 -5.51 2.25
C LEU A 73 -19.57 -6.35 2.61
N VAL A 74 -20.56 -6.40 1.72
CA VAL A 74 -21.76 -7.22 1.93
C VAL A 74 -21.66 -8.62 1.32
N TYR A 75 -20.58 -8.91 0.59
CA TYR A 75 -20.40 -10.15 -0.17
C TYR A 75 -21.64 -10.49 -1.02
N GLY A 76 -22.17 -9.51 -1.75
CA GLY A 76 -23.47 -9.60 -2.42
C GLY A 76 -23.95 -8.27 -3.00
N GLU A 77 -25.26 -8.15 -3.26
CA GLU A 77 -25.87 -6.91 -3.75
C GLU A 77 -26.29 -5.98 -2.59
N PRO A 78 -25.76 -4.74 -2.50
CA PRO A 78 -26.01 -3.84 -1.37
C PRO A 78 -27.47 -3.43 -1.18
N ALA A 79 -28.26 -3.42 -2.25
CA ALA A 79 -29.67 -3.02 -2.21
C ALA A 79 -30.55 -4.02 -1.44
N THR A 80 -30.10 -5.26 -1.27
CA THR A 80 -30.89 -6.36 -0.70
C THR A 80 -30.28 -6.95 0.57
N CYS A 81 -29.25 -6.32 1.13
CA CYS A 81 -28.39 -6.94 2.14
C CYS A 81 -28.42 -6.21 3.50
N PRO A 82 -29.20 -6.69 4.48
CA PRO A 82 -29.23 -6.16 5.86
C PRO A 82 -27.85 -6.18 6.56
N GLN A 83 -26.93 -7.01 6.09
CA GLN A 83 -25.62 -7.25 6.69
C GLN A 83 -24.72 -6.00 6.68
N PHE A 84 -24.97 -5.02 5.80
CA PHE A 84 -24.20 -3.78 5.80
C PHE A 84 -24.30 -3.01 7.13
N ALA A 85 -25.48 -3.05 7.76
CA ALA A 85 -25.73 -2.40 9.06
C ALA A 85 -24.97 -3.03 10.23
N GLN A 86 -24.44 -4.24 10.04
CA GLN A 86 -23.67 -4.96 11.05
C GLN A 86 -22.19 -4.58 11.04
N ARG A 87 -21.71 -3.93 9.98
CA ARG A 87 -20.30 -3.67 9.83
C ARG A 87 -19.86 -2.48 10.68
N GLU A 88 -18.78 -2.64 11.44
CA GLU A 88 -18.09 -1.51 12.08
C GLU A 88 -17.25 -0.75 11.05
N PHE A 89 -17.36 0.57 11.10
CA PHE A 89 -16.44 1.51 10.48
C PHE A 89 -15.82 2.44 11.53
N SER A 90 -14.63 2.90 11.22
CA SER A 90 -13.95 3.98 11.92
C SER A 90 -13.56 5.06 10.91
N PHE A 91 -13.81 6.32 11.23
CA PHE A 91 -13.34 7.45 10.44
C PHE A 91 -12.27 8.20 11.22
N THR A 92 -11.12 8.40 10.59
CA THR A 92 -10.09 9.32 11.07
C THR A 92 -10.37 10.69 10.46
N LEU A 93 -10.44 11.72 11.30
CA LEU A 93 -10.66 13.11 10.89
C LEU A 93 -9.36 13.92 11.04
N GLU A 94 -9.42 15.20 10.70
CA GLU A 94 -8.33 16.14 10.94
C GLU A 94 -7.86 16.10 12.40
N ASN A 95 -6.55 16.26 12.62
CA ASN A 95 -5.86 16.17 13.91
C ASN A 95 -5.97 14.78 14.57
N ASP A 96 -5.99 13.70 13.78
CA ASP A 96 -6.02 12.31 14.25
C ASP A 96 -7.20 12.01 15.20
N VAL A 97 -8.34 12.66 14.98
CA VAL A 97 -9.56 12.40 15.76
C VAL A 97 -10.27 11.18 15.19
N TYR A 98 -10.35 10.11 15.98
CA TYR A 98 -11.00 8.86 15.59
C TYR A 98 -12.48 8.82 16.01
N ARG A 99 -13.37 8.52 15.05
CA ARG A 99 -14.77 8.18 15.31
C ARG A 99 -14.99 6.70 15.02
N ARG A 100 -14.98 5.88 16.08
CA ARG A 100 -15.17 4.43 16.03
C ARG A 100 -16.63 4.00 16.22
N TYR A 101 -16.89 2.72 16.00
CA TYR A 101 -18.21 2.08 16.16
C TYR A 101 -19.30 2.67 15.25
N LEU A 102 -18.89 3.26 14.13
CA LEU A 102 -19.83 3.71 13.10
C LEU A 102 -20.44 2.49 12.43
N SER A 103 -21.72 2.56 12.09
CA SER A 103 -22.42 1.57 11.27
C SER A 103 -23.54 2.28 10.54
N PHE A 104 -23.85 1.84 9.33
CA PHE A 104 -24.79 2.53 8.44
C PHE A 104 -25.87 1.56 8.00
N SER A 105 -27.13 2.00 8.00
CA SER A 105 -28.27 1.13 7.72
C SER A 105 -28.25 0.56 6.30
N ASN A 106 -27.66 1.31 5.36
CA ASN A 106 -27.50 0.93 3.96
C ASN A 106 -26.36 1.73 3.31
N HIS A 107 -25.99 1.32 2.09
CA HIS A 107 -24.92 1.95 1.31
C HIS A 107 -25.16 3.44 1.00
N ILE A 108 -26.42 3.87 0.88
CA ILE A 108 -26.78 5.27 0.58
C ILE A 108 -26.48 6.16 1.80
N GLU A 109 -26.79 5.69 3.00
CA GLU A 109 -26.46 6.40 4.25
C GLU A 109 -24.94 6.53 4.43
N PHE A 110 -24.21 5.45 4.17
CA PHE A 110 -22.75 5.46 4.19
C PHE A 110 -22.16 6.48 3.21
N GLU A 111 -22.61 6.48 1.96
CA GLU A 111 -22.11 7.40 0.93
C GLU A 111 -22.39 8.86 1.30
N LYS A 112 -23.59 9.15 1.83
CA LYS A 112 -23.94 10.50 2.30
C LYS A 112 -23.04 10.97 3.44
N GLU A 113 -22.79 10.12 4.44
CA GLU A 113 -21.92 10.48 5.56
C GLU A 113 -20.45 10.59 5.13
N LEU A 114 -19.99 9.75 4.21
CA LEU A 114 -18.64 9.80 3.64
C LEU A 114 -18.40 11.13 2.89
N ILE A 115 -19.33 11.58 2.05
CA ILE A 115 -19.26 12.88 1.36
C ILE A 115 -19.33 14.05 2.35
N LYS A 116 -20.15 13.93 3.39
CA LYS A 116 -20.32 14.98 4.40
C LYS A 116 -19.10 15.13 5.31
N ILE A 117 -18.51 14.03 5.72
CA ILE A 117 -17.40 14.00 6.68
C ILE A 117 -16.05 14.18 5.98
N CYS A 118 -15.87 13.63 4.78
CA CYS A 118 -14.60 13.61 4.05
C CYS A 118 -13.41 13.15 4.93
N PRO A 119 -13.45 11.92 5.47
CA PRO A 119 -12.45 11.44 6.41
C PRO A 119 -11.05 11.37 5.79
N GLU A 120 -10.00 11.50 6.62
CA GLU A 120 -8.61 11.27 6.20
C GLU A 120 -8.33 9.79 5.96
N ASN A 121 -8.98 8.94 6.76
CA ASN A 121 -8.84 7.49 6.64
C ASN A 121 -10.15 6.82 7.06
N ILE A 122 -10.42 5.66 6.46
CA ILE A 122 -11.53 4.79 6.80
C ILE A 122 -10.93 3.47 7.26
N ASP A 123 -11.28 3.00 8.44
CA ASP A 123 -10.95 1.66 8.86
C ASP A 123 -12.21 0.81 8.95
N ILE A 124 -12.05 -0.46 8.60
CA ILE A 124 -13.12 -1.45 8.57
C ILE A 124 -12.90 -2.42 9.72
N GLY A 125 -13.92 -2.57 10.57
CA GLY A 125 -13.93 -3.54 11.65
C GLY A 125 -14.70 -4.81 11.32
N ALA A 126 -14.98 -5.59 12.36
CA ALA A 126 -15.76 -6.81 12.25
C ALA A 126 -17.26 -6.53 12.01
N SER A 127 -17.96 -7.54 11.52
CA SER A 127 -19.42 -7.59 11.55
C SER A 127 -19.91 -7.97 12.96
N LYS A 128 -20.97 -7.30 13.44
CA LYS A 128 -21.58 -7.51 14.77
C LYS A 128 -22.96 -8.16 14.70
N ASP A 129 -23.43 -8.72 15.82
CA ASP A 129 -24.82 -9.18 15.91
C ASP A 129 -25.81 -8.01 15.78
N HIS A 130 -26.87 -8.19 14.97
CA HIS A 130 -27.95 -7.23 14.77
C HIS A 130 -28.65 -6.78 16.07
N LYS A 131 -28.57 -7.58 17.14
CA LYS A 131 -29.27 -7.30 18.41
C LYS A 131 -28.57 -6.31 19.34
N ILE A 132 -27.39 -5.82 18.97
CA ILE A 132 -26.50 -5.06 19.86
C ILE A 132 -26.61 -3.55 19.58
N LEU A 133 -27.09 -2.80 20.57
CA LEU A 133 -27.43 -1.38 20.45
C LEU A 133 -26.34 -0.41 20.97
N SER A 134 -25.29 -0.91 21.62
CA SER A 134 -24.26 -0.07 22.25
C SER A 134 -22.83 -0.57 22.02
N ALA A 135 -21.88 0.37 21.96
CA ALA A 135 -20.44 0.07 21.82
C ALA A 135 -19.90 -0.83 22.94
N ALA A 136 -20.46 -0.73 24.15
CA ALA A 136 -20.07 -1.53 25.32
C ALA A 136 -20.49 -3.02 25.21
N GLN A 137 -21.41 -3.34 24.31
CA GLN A 137 -21.91 -4.69 24.08
C GLN A 137 -21.41 -5.27 22.75
N PHE A 138 -20.54 -4.57 22.02
CA PHE A 138 -20.04 -5.02 20.72
C PHE A 138 -19.33 -6.37 20.86
N TYR A 139 -19.83 -7.37 20.12
CA TYR A 139 -19.23 -8.69 20.02
C TYR A 139 -18.99 -9.01 18.53
N PRO A 140 -17.73 -9.17 18.09
CA PRO A 140 -17.42 -9.46 16.70
C PRO A 140 -17.83 -10.90 16.35
N ILE A 141 -18.51 -11.07 15.21
CA ILE A 141 -18.92 -12.39 14.69
C ILE A 141 -17.93 -12.87 13.63
N GLU A 142 -17.66 -12.01 12.65
CA GLU A 142 -16.85 -12.34 11.49
C GLU A 142 -16.07 -11.12 11.01
N ARG A 143 -14.91 -11.39 10.40
CA ARG A 143 -14.03 -10.41 9.76
C ARG A 143 -13.15 -11.15 8.77
N GLU A 144 -12.66 -10.44 7.77
CA GLU A 144 -11.66 -10.94 6.84
C GLU A 144 -10.37 -11.29 7.59
N LEU A 145 -9.71 -12.36 7.13
CA LEU A 145 -8.34 -12.65 7.52
C LEU A 145 -7.42 -11.63 6.83
N VAL A 146 -6.63 -10.92 7.63
CA VAL A 146 -5.78 -9.83 7.15
C VAL A 146 -4.34 -10.07 7.56
N PHE A 147 -3.43 -9.61 6.71
CA PHE A 147 -2.00 -9.61 6.94
C PHE A 147 -1.51 -8.20 6.72
N ASP A 148 -0.67 -7.72 7.63
CA ASP A 148 -0.03 -6.42 7.52
C ASP A 148 1.48 -6.63 7.48
N ILE A 149 2.11 -6.02 6.48
CA ILE A 149 3.55 -6.10 6.20
C ILE A 149 4.03 -4.68 6.05
N ASP A 150 4.74 -4.18 7.06
CA ASP A 150 5.30 -2.85 7.04
C ASP A 150 6.80 -2.90 6.73
N MET A 151 7.30 -1.90 6.00
CA MET A 151 8.72 -1.79 5.69
C MET A 151 9.56 -1.45 6.94
N THR A 152 9.00 -0.80 7.94
CA THR A 152 9.71 -0.50 9.21
C THR A 152 10.14 -1.77 9.94
N ASP A 153 9.39 -2.87 9.77
CA ASP A 153 9.76 -4.17 10.33
C ASP A 153 11.07 -4.73 9.76
N TYR A 154 11.59 -4.18 8.66
CA TYR A 154 12.83 -4.62 8.00
C TYR A 154 13.98 -3.61 8.11
N ASP A 155 13.86 -2.57 8.93
CA ASP A 155 14.89 -1.52 9.07
C ASP A 155 16.28 -2.06 9.47
N ASP A 156 16.32 -3.23 10.11
CA ASP A 156 17.53 -3.92 10.51
C ASP A 156 18.25 -4.64 9.36
N VAL A 157 17.51 -5.08 8.34
CA VAL A 157 18.00 -5.89 7.20
C VAL A 157 17.97 -5.18 5.84
N ARG A 158 17.37 -3.98 5.75
CA ARG A 158 17.40 -3.13 4.55
C ARG A 158 18.48 -2.05 4.61
N PHE A 159 19.02 -1.71 3.45
CA PHE A 159 20.12 -0.73 3.34
C PHE A 159 19.85 0.41 2.36
N CYS A 160 18.86 0.26 1.46
CA CYS A 160 18.60 1.21 0.38
C CYS A 160 17.80 2.48 0.74
N CYS A 161 17.25 2.63 1.95
CA CYS A 161 16.27 3.71 2.24
C CYS A 161 16.48 4.50 3.56
N ARG A 162 17.64 4.40 4.22
CA ARG A 162 17.89 5.05 5.54
C ARG A 162 17.94 6.59 5.52
N LYS A 163 17.71 7.24 4.37
CA LYS A 163 17.84 8.71 4.21
C LYS A 163 16.53 9.49 4.15
N ILE A 164 15.34 8.87 4.26
CA ILE A 164 14.06 9.62 4.21
C ILE A 164 13.38 9.75 5.59
N ALA A 165 13.73 8.93 6.59
CA ALA A 165 13.19 9.04 7.95
C ALA A 165 14.14 9.75 8.94
N ALA A 166 14.91 10.73 8.47
CA ALA A 166 15.66 11.60 9.38
C ALA A 166 14.80 12.81 9.75
N ASN A 167 13.88 12.62 10.70
CA ASN A 167 13.54 13.63 11.70
C ASN A 167 12.79 13.01 12.89
N PHE A 168 13.51 13.00 14.02
CA PHE A 168 13.04 12.86 15.40
C PHE A 168 12.47 11.49 15.84
N PHE A 169 13.23 10.84 16.74
CA PHE A 169 12.97 9.58 17.45
C PHE A 169 13.34 8.26 16.76
N ALA A 170 14.56 8.19 16.20
CA ALA A 170 15.29 6.92 16.17
C ALA A 170 15.91 6.65 17.55
N ILE A 171 15.07 6.42 18.56
CA ILE A 171 15.50 5.66 19.74
C ILE A 171 15.33 4.19 19.34
N PRO A 172 16.35 3.33 19.49
CA PRO A 172 16.15 1.89 19.28
C PRO A 172 15.14 1.41 20.31
N TYR A 173 13.87 1.29 19.90
CA TYR A 173 12.83 0.80 20.78
C TYR A 173 12.95 -0.72 20.83
N ASN A 174 13.75 -1.16 21.80
CA ASN A 174 13.72 -2.50 22.34
C ASN A 174 12.31 -2.75 22.87
N GLN A 175 11.47 -3.44 22.10
CA GLN A 175 10.39 -4.23 22.68
C GLN A 175 10.92 -5.63 22.91
N ASP A 176 10.86 -6.03 24.18
CA ASP A 176 11.03 -7.38 24.69
C ASP A 176 12.42 -8.01 24.58
N GLY A 177 13.32 -7.56 25.47
CA GLY A 177 13.88 -8.42 26.54
C GLY A 177 14.40 -9.83 26.23
N LYS A 178 14.71 -10.19 24.98
CA LYS A 178 15.45 -11.40 24.63
C LYS A 178 16.62 -11.03 23.74
N ASP A 179 17.78 -11.15 24.36
CA ASP A 179 19.13 -11.00 23.83
C ASP A 179 19.46 -12.15 22.84
N SER A 180 18.58 -12.41 21.87
CA SER A 180 18.83 -13.39 20.81
C SER A 180 19.01 -12.64 19.50
N THR A 181 20.27 -12.48 19.10
CA THR A 181 20.67 -11.95 17.78
C THR A 181 20.15 -12.80 16.61
N LYS A 182 19.66 -14.01 16.89
CA LYS A 182 19.09 -14.96 15.93
C LYS A 182 17.59 -15.12 16.16
N ARG A 183 16.77 -14.68 15.22
CA ARG A 183 15.30 -14.74 15.33
C ARG A 183 14.69 -15.94 14.61
N VAL A 184 15.39 -16.46 13.60
CA VAL A 184 14.93 -17.61 12.81
C VAL A 184 15.69 -18.87 13.21
N THR A 185 14.95 -19.93 13.50
CA THR A 185 15.46 -21.31 13.59
C THR A 185 14.48 -22.19 12.84
N LEU A 186 14.96 -22.91 11.83
CA LEU A 186 14.08 -23.66 10.93
C LEU A 186 14.11 -25.17 11.23
N TYR A 187 12.99 -25.82 10.93
CA TYR A 187 12.85 -27.28 10.94
C TYR A 187 12.52 -27.75 9.53
N SER A 188 13.32 -28.68 9.00
CA SER A 188 13.16 -29.25 7.65
C SER A 188 11.87 -30.10 7.54
N PRO A 189 11.20 -30.17 6.37
CA PRO A 189 11.55 -29.59 5.07
C PRO A 189 11.06 -28.14 4.85
N LEU A 190 11.80 -27.40 4.03
CA LEU A 190 11.57 -25.96 3.76
C LEU A 190 10.73 -25.70 2.51
N HIS A 191 10.12 -24.51 2.43
CA HIS A 191 9.25 -24.09 1.33
C HIS A 191 10.06 -23.66 0.07
N PRO A 192 9.62 -23.99 -1.17
CA PRO A 192 10.36 -23.73 -2.42
C PRO A 192 10.60 -22.26 -2.82
N SER A 193 10.06 -21.28 -2.10
CA SER A 193 10.10 -19.85 -2.45
C SER A 193 11.47 -19.17 -2.29
N LEU A 194 12.54 -19.93 -2.03
CA LEU A 194 13.84 -19.43 -1.58
C LEU A 194 14.85 -19.17 -2.72
N HIS A 195 14.48 -19.33 -3.98
CA HIS A 195 15.46 -19.33 -5.08
C HIS A 195 15.99 -17.95 -5.53
N GLU A 196 15.41 -16.82 -5.08
CA GLU A 196 15.74 -15.47 -5.60
C GLU A 196 16.63 -14.59 -4.68
N PHE A 197 17.28 -15.14 -3.64
CA PHE A 197 18.09 -14.36 -2.68
C PHE A 197 19.28 -13.60 -3.31
N GLY A 198 19.97 -14.20 -4.29
CA GLY A 198 21.21 -13.65 -4.83
C GLY A 198 21.06 -12.31 -5.56
N GLY A 199 19.96 -12.13 -6.30
CA GLY A 199 19.70 -10.87 -7.02
C GLY A 199 19.42 -9.72 -6.04
N TYR A 200 18.42 -9.90 -5.18
CA TYR A 200 18.00 -8.88 -4.22
C TYR A 200 19.08 -8.57 -3.17
N ALA A 201 19.51 -9.58 -2.40
CA ALA A 201 20.38 -9.33 -1.24
C ALA A 201 21.79 -8.90 -1.65
N CYS A 202 22.38 -9.58 -2.65
CA CYS A 202 23.78 -9.33 -3.03
C CYS A 202 23.94 -8.14 -3.99
N LEU A 203 23.06 -7.98 -4.98
CA LEU A 203 23.21 -6.93 -6.00
C LEU A 203 22.47 -5.65 -5.62
N GLU A 204 21.20 -5.75 -5.21
CA GLU A 204 20.39 -4.55 -4.93
C GLU A 204 20.67 -3.97 -3.54
N GLN A 205 20.72 -4.81 -2.52
CA GLN A 205 20.94 -4.36 -1.13
C GLN A 205 22.42 -4.24 -0.76
N ASP A 206 23.32 -4.89 -1.51
CA ASP A 206 24.75 -5.02 -1.17
C ASP A 206 24.94 -5.37 0.32
N PHE A 207 24.22 -6.39 0.79
CA PHE A 207 24.03 -6.67 2.22
C PHE A 207 25.29 -7.06 2.99
N LEU A 208 26.41 -7.29 2.30
CA LEU A 208 27.74 -7.53 2.88
C LEU A 208 28.76 -6.50 2.40
N GLY A 209 28.32 -5.36 1.85
CA GLY A 209 29.18 -4.39 1.17
C GLY A 209 30.17 -3.63 2.05
N ASP A 210 29.83 -3.45 3.34
CA ASP A 210 30.66 -2.70 4.30
C ASP A 210 30.87 -3.47 5.62
N ASP A 211 31.84 -3.02 6.41
CA ASP A 211 32.25 -3.66 7.67
C ASP A 211 31.10 -3.73 8.69
N GLN A 212 30.24 -2.71 8.75
CA GLN A 212 29.11 -2.69 9.68
C GLN A 212 28.11 -3.80 9.33
N ARG A 213 27.85 -3.99 8.04
CA ARG A 213 26.95 -5.03 7.53
C ARG A 213 27.54 -6.42 7.72
N ILE A 214 28.83 -6.59 7.46
CA ILE A 214 29.56 -7.84 7.70
C ILE A 214 29.46 -8.22 9.18
N GLU A 215 29.72 -7.30 10.11
CA GLU A 215 29.63 -7.61 11.53
C GLU A 215 28.21 -7.96 11.98
N ARG A 216 27.17 -7.36 11.39
CA ARG A 216 25.78 -7.77 11.64
C ARG A 216 25.52 -9.20 11.14
N PHE A 217 25.95 -9.50 9.92
CA PHE A 217 25.83 -10.83 9.33
C PHE A 217 26.55 -11.90 10.18
N LEU A 218 27.78 -11.64 10.61
CA LEU A 218 28.58 -12.59 11.38
C LEU A 218 27.92 -12.96 12.73
N ARG A 219 27.08 -12.10 13.31
CA ARG A 219 26.29 -12.43 14.53
C ARG A 219 25.27 -13.54 14.32
N LEU A 220 24.86 -13.80 13.08
CA LEU A 220 23.96 -14.90 12.72
C LEU A 220 24.72 -16.23 12.53
N VAL A 221 26.02 -16.15 12.28
CA VAL A 221 26.89 -17.30 12.04
C VAL A 221 27.39 -17.88 13.38
N PRO A 222 27.56 -19.22 13.51
CA PRO A 222 28.17 -19.82 14.70
C PRO A 222 29.57 -19.29 15.00
N ASP A 223 29.89 -19.15 16.29
CA ASP A 223 31.10 -18.46 16.77
C ASP A 223 32.41 -19.02 16.20
N ASP A 224 32.49 -20.34 15.99
CA ASP A 224 33.68 -21.05 15.52
C ASP A 224 34.08 -20.71 14.08
N SER A 225 33.15 -20.14 13.29
CA SER A 225 33.40 -19.74 11.90
C SER A 225 33.57 -18.24 11.70
N ARG A 226 33.24 -17.41 12.70
CA ARG A 226 33.18 -15.95 12.54
C ARG A 226 34.52 -15.35 12.15
N GLN A 227 35.60 -15.75 12.81
CA GLN A 227 36.94 -15.20 12.54
C GLN A 227 37.46 -15.61 11.16
N THR A 228 37.30 -16.88 10.79
CA THR A 228 37.69 -17.39 9.47
C THR A 228 36.95 -16.68 8.35
N LEU A 229 35.64 -16.47 8.50
CA LEU A 229 34.85 -15.74 7.50
C LEU A 229 35.21 -14.26 7.45
N ARG A 230 35.50 -13.63 8.58
CA ARG A 230 35.96 -12.25 8.63
C ARG A 230 37.25 -12.06 7.82
N GLU A 231 38.24 -12.93 8.04
CA GLU A 231 39.50 -12.94 7.28
C GLU A 231 39.27 -13.26 5.79
N ALA A 232 38.37 -14.20 5.47
CA ALA A 232 38.05 -14.48 4.07
C ALA A 232 37.38 -13.28 3.37
N PHE A 233 36.57 -12.50 4.09
CA PHE A 233 35.83 -11.38 3.51
C PHE A 233 36.68 -10.15 3.23
N THR A 234 37.84 -9.99 3.88
CA THR A 234 38.76 -8.87 3.59
C THR A 234 39.39 -8.97 2.20
N GLU A 235 39.57 -10.18 1.71
CA GLU A 235 40.15 -10.46 0.39
C GLU A 235 39.12 -10.38 -0.75
N LEU A 236 37.84 -10.24 -0.42
CA LEU A 236 36.73 -10.25 -1.37
C LEU A 236 36.12 -8.86 -1.50
N SER A 237 35.67 -8.52 -2.70
CA SER A 237 35.27 -7.15 -3.04
C SER A 237 33.76 -6.95 -3.06
N THR A 238 32.99 -7.98 -3.38
CA THR A 238 31.54 -7.88 -3.55
C THR A 238 30.76 -8.73 -2.57
N SER A 239 29.51 -8.33 -2.27
CA SER A 239 28.57 -9.14 -1.49
C SER A 239 28.33 -10.53 -2.12
N ALA A 240 28.33 -10.62 -3.45
CA ALA A 240 28.14 -11.88 -4.16
C ALA A 240 29.29 -12.86 -3.93
N GLU A 241 30.54 -12.38 -3.98
CA GLU A 241 31.74 -13.16 -3.67
C GLU A 241 31.76 -13.61 -2.21
N ARG A 242 31.50 -12.69 -1.28
CA ARG A 242 31.42 -12.97 0.17
C ARG A 242 30.33 -14.00 0.48
N TRP A 243 29.16 -13.89 -0.15
CA TRP A 243 28.09 -14.87 -0.01
C TRP A 243 28.47 -16.24 -0.59
N ALA A 244 29.16 -16.30 -1.73
CA ALA A 244 29.65 -17.55 -2.30
C ALA A 244 30.67 -18.23 -1.38
N ALA A 245 31.63 -17.48 -0.84
CA ALA A 245 32.61 -17.96 0.12
C ALA A 245 31.95 -18.49 1.40
N PHE A 246 30.95 -17.77 1.93
CA PHE A 246 30.17 -18.23 3.07
C PHE A 246 29.44 -19.56 2.82
N LYS A 247 28.79 -19.72 1.66
CA LYS A 247 28.14 -20.98 1.28
C LYS A 247 29.13 -22.13 1.17
N GLN A 248 30.30 -21.88 0.56
CA GLN A 248 31.37 -22.86 0.44
C GLN A 248 31.88 -23.30 1.83
N HIS A 249 32.13 -22.34 2.71
CA HIS A 249 32.56 -22.59 4.10
C HIS A 249 31.52 -23.40 4.88
N THR A 250 30.24 -23.02 4.78
CA THR A 250 29.13 -23.72 5.44
C THR A 250 29.03 -25.18 4.95
N ASN A 251 29.12 -25.41 3.64
CA ASN A 251 29.12 -26.77 3.09
C ASN A 251 30.34 -27.59 3.53
N ALA A 252 31.52 -26.97 3.66
CA ALA A 252 32.70 -27.64 4.20
C ALA A 252 32.50 -28.05 5.67
N MET A 253 31.87 -27.21 6.49
CA MET A 253 31.52 -27.52 7.88
C MET A 253 30.50 -28.67 8.00
N ILE A 254 29.53 -28.73 7.08
CA ILE A 254 28.55 -29.83 7.02
C ILE A 254 29.22 -31.16 6.64
N ASN A 255 30.14 -31.12 5.67
CA ASN A 255 30.79 -32.31 5.12
C ASN A 255 31.93 -32.86 6.01
N SER A 256 32.59 -32.00 6.77
CA SER A 256 33.66 -32.39 7.71
C SER A 256 33.14 -32.96 9.03
N ALA A 257 31.83 -32.90 9.28
CA ALA A 257 31.23 -33.35 10.54
C ALA A 257 31.18 -34.87 10.68
N THR A 258 31.78 -35.38 11.76
CA THR A 258 31.76 -36.79 12.18
C THR A 258 30.68 -37.06 13.25
N SER A 259 30.45 -38.34 13.62
CA SER A 259 29.44 -38.76 14.61
C SER A 259 29.56 -38.06 15.97
N THR A 260 30.77 -37.67 16.39
CA THR A 260 31.06 -36.93 17.63
C THR A 260 30.73 -35.43 17.54
N THR A 261 30.54 -34.88 16.34
CA THR A 261 30.18 -33.47 16.09
C THR A 261 28.75 -33.28 15.59
N LYS A 262 27.86 -34.24 15.86
CA LYS A 262 26.46 -34.25 15.39
C LYS A 262 25.70 -32.94 15.67
N TYR A 263 25.88 -32.36 16.86
CA TYR A 263 25.24 -31.11 17.26
C TYR A 263 25.76 -29.90 16.48
N ARG A 264 27.05 -29.88 16.11
CA ARG A 264 27.61 -28.83 15.26
C ARG A 264 27.04 -28.90 13.85
N LYS A 265 26.96 -30.10 13.27
CA LYS A 265 26.34 -30.31 11.94
C LYS A 265 24.93 -29.73 11.89
N ALA A 266 24.12 -29.99 12.92
CA ALA A 266 22.75 -29.49 13.00
C ALA A 266 22.65 -27.96 12.89
N ALA A 267 23.60 -27.22 13.46
CA ALA A 267 23.62 -25.75 13.41
C ALA A 267 23.96 -25.17 12.03
N TYR A 268 24.65 -25.93 11.17
CA TYR A 268 25.04 -25.49 9.82
C TYR A 268 24.08 -25.95 8.72
N VAL A 269 23.39 -27.08 8.93
CA VAL A 269 22.49 -27.68 7.93
C VAL A 269 21.37 -26.72 7.49
N THR A 270 20.82 -25.92 8.40
CA THR A 270 19.74 -24.95 8.12
C THR A 270 20.24 -23.52 8.05
N LEU A 271 21.55 -23.26 8.22
CA LEU A 271 22.07 -21.91 8.44
C LEU A 271 21.88 -20.98 7.23
N ILE A 272 22.12 -21.50 6.02
CA ILE A 272 21.93 -20.74 4.78
C ILE A 272 20.47 -20.30 4.67
N ASP A 273 19.54 -21.23 4.90
CA ASP A 273 18.11 -20.95 4.82
C ASP A 273 17.66 -19.99 5.92
N GLU A 274 18.13 -20.16 7.16
CA GLU A 274 17.82 -19.26 8.28
C GLU A 274 18.23 -17.82 7.98
N ILE A 275 19.42 -17.62 7.39
CA ILE A 275 19.87 -16.30 6.95
C ILE A 275 18.99 -15.77 5.82
N MET A 276 18.66 -16.59 4.82
CA MET A 276 17.78 -16.18 3.74
C MET A 276 16.40 -15.76 4.25
N PHE A 277 15.87 -16.46 5.25
CA PHE A 277 14.61 -16.13 5.91
C PHE A 277 14.70 -14.82 6.70
N GLU A 278 15.77 -14.60 7.48
CA GLU A 278 15.94 -13.37 8.27
C GLU A 278 15.89 -12.11 7.39
N TYR A 279 16.49 -12.16 6.20
CA TYR A 279 16.60 -11.02 5.29
C TYR A 279 15.42 -10.86 4.34
N CYS A 280 14.78 -11.94 3.89
CA CYS A 280 13.80 -11.87 2.79
C CYS A 280 12.40 -12.35 3.15
N TYR A 281 12.19 -13.04 4.28
CA TYR A 281 10.87 -13.60 4.57
C TYR A 281 9.88 -12.52 5.04
N PRO A 282 8.59 -12.60 4.64
CA PRO A 282 7.51 -11.74 5.15
C PRO A 282 7.46 -11.68 6.69
N ARG A 283 7.62 -10.49 7.26
CA ARG A 283 7.39 -10.18 8.67
C ARG A 283 5.93 -9.75 8.77
N LEU A 284 5.15 -10.46 9.58
CA LEU A 284 3.72 -10.26 9.72
C LEU A 284 3.42 -9.71 11.12
N ASP A 285 2.64 -8.64 11.22
CA ASP A 285 2.09 -8.21 12.50
C ASP A 285 1.00 -9.19 12.96
N ALA A 286 1.38 -10.07 13.89
CA ALA A 286 0.48 -11.09 14.43
C ALA A 286 -0.74 -10.50 15.17
N ASN A 287 -0.65 -9.27 15.69
CA ASN A 287 -1.77 -8.63 16.39
C ASN A 287 -2.87 -8.22 15.41
N VAL A 288 -2.49 -7.77 14.22
CA VAL A 288 -3.40 -7.41 13.11
C VAL A 288 -4.18 -8.63 12.63
N THR A 289 -3.50 -9.77 12.52
CA THR A 289 -4.11 -11.03 12.06
C THR A 289 -5.00 -11.70 13.12
N LYS A 290 -4.58 -11.72 14.40
CA LYS A 290 -5.30 -12.47 15.46
C LYS A 290 -6.49 -11.71 16.04
N GLY A 291 -6.45 -10.38 16.07
CA GLY A 291 -7.49 -9.57 16.69
C GLY A 291 -8.77 -9.53 15.86
N MET A 292 -9.88 -10.07 16.38
CA MET A 292 -11.19 -9.91 15.74
C MET A 292 -11.71 -8.47 15.81
N ASN A 293 -11.29 -7.69 16.83
CA ASN A 293 -11.63 -6.28 17.00
C ASN A 293 -10.61 -5.32 16.34
N HIS A 294 -9.60 -5.86 15.66
CA HIS A 294 -8.60 -5.06 14.97
C HIS A 294 -9.25 -4.40 13.74
N LEU A 295 -9.03 -3.09 13.59
CA LEU A 295 -9.53 -2.31 12.48
C LEU A 295 -8.51 -2.36 11.33
N LEU A 296 -8.98 -2.64 10.12
CA LEU A 296 -8.13 -2.65 8.93
C LEU A 296 -8.29 -1.34 8.16
N LYS A 297 -7.18 -0.74 7.74
CA LYS A 297 -7.21 0.37 6.79
C LYS A 297 -7.94 -0.02 5.51
N SER A 298 -8.90 0.80 5.11
CA SER A 298 -9.74 0.53 3.95
C SER A 298 -9.04 0.82 2.62
N PRO A 299 -9.31 0.04 1.56
CA PRO A 299 -8.92 0.40 0.19
C PRO A 299 -9.58 1.70 -0.25
N PHE A 300 -8.93 2.40 -1.16
CA PHE A 300 -9.38 3.68 -1.73
C PHE A 300 -9.51 4.80 -0.67
N THR A 301 -8.68 4.75 0.37
CA THR A 301 -8.58 5.82 1.39
C THR A 301 -7.29 6.59 1.28
N PHE A 302 -7.31 7.83 1.74
CA PHE A 302 -6.10 8.63 1.85
C PHE A 302 -5.19 8.10 2.97
N HIS A 303 -3.90 8.30 2.80
CA HIS A 303 -2.91 8.13 3.84
C HIS A 303 -2.72 9.49 4.53
N PRO A 304 -3.00 9.63 5.83
CA PRO A 304 -3.09 10.94 6.49
C PRO A 304 -1.86 11.83 6.34
N LYS A 305 -0.66 11.22 6.23
CA LYS A 305 0.62 11.97 6.18
C LYS A 305 1.13 12.24 4.76
N THR A 306 0.75 11.43 3.79
CA THR A 306 1.28 11.52 2.41
C THR A 306 0.22 11.89 1.40
N GLY A 307 -1.06 11.90 1.81
CA GLY A 307 -2.18 12.07 0.90
C GLY A 307 -2.30 10.92 -0.10
N HIS A 308 -1.44 9.90 -0.08
CA HIS A 308 -1.50 8.81 -1.05
C HIS A 308 -2.78 7.99 -0.88
N ILE A 309 -3.33 7.47 -1.96
CA ILE A 309 -4.50 6.60 -1.93
C ILE A 309 -4.03 5.15 -1.78
N SER A 310 -4.63 4.42 -0.84
CA SER A 310 -4.45 2.97 -0.73
C SER A 310 -5.15 2.27 -1.88
N ILE A 311 -4.42 1.60 -2.77
CA ILE A 311 -4.98 0.94 -3.95
C ILE A 311 -4.80 -0.58 -3.90
N PRO A 312 -5.67 -1.36 -4.54
CA PRO A 312 -5.43 -2.77 -4.78
C PRO A 312 -4.32 -2.99 -5.83
N ILE A 313 -3.43 -3.94 -5.56
CA ILE A 313 -2.34 -4.33 -6.45
C ILE A 313 -2.78 -5.51 -7.31
N ASN A 314 -2.47 -5.44 -8.62
CA ASN A 314 -2.64 -6.57 -9.51
C ASN A 314 -1.53 -7.61 -9.29
N LEU A 315 -1.89 -8.79 -8.78
CA LEU A 315 -0.95 -9.87 -8.49
C LEU A 315 -0.18 -10.35 -9.73
N ASN A 316 -0.76 -10.28 -10.93
CA ASN A 316 -0.10 -10.69 -12.17
C ASN A 316 1.04 -9.74 -12.58
N SER A 317 1.02 -8.50 -12.07
CA SER A 317 2.04 -7.49 -12.34
C SER A 317 2.80 -7.08 -11.09
N LEU A 318 2.70 -7.84 -9.99
CA LEU A 318 3.32 -7.50 -8.70
C LEU A 318 4.83 -7.27 -8.82
N ARG A 319 5.52 -8.06 -9.66
CA ARG A 319 6.97 -7.94 -9.91
C ARG A 319 7.37 -6.59 -10.54
N TYR A 320 6.43 -5.88 -11.15
CA TYR A 320 6.66 -4.60 -11.82
C TYR A 320 5.96 -3.43 -11.11
N PHE A 321 5.33 -3.69 -9.96
CA PHE A 321 4.70 -2.64 -9.17
C PHE A 321 5.79 -1.78 -8.52
N ASP A 322 5.72 -0.46 -8.74
CA ASP A 322 6.67 0.50 -8.19
C ASP A 322 5.90 1.66 -7.54
N PRO A 323 5.89 1.76 -6.20
CA PRO A 323 5.13 2.77 -5.48
C PRO A 323 5.69 4.19 -5.65
N CYS A 324 6.84 4.37 -6.33
CA CYS A 324 7.54 5.66 -6.45
C CYS A 324 7.69 6.18 -7.90
N LYS A 325 7.36 5.38 -8.92
CA LYS A 325 7.77 5.65 -10.31
C LYS A 325 6.66 6.12 -11.25
N GLU A 326 5.41 6.11 -10.82
CA GLU A 326 4.34 6.57 -11.68
C GLU A 326 4.39 8.10 -11.84
N ASP A 327 4.40 8.59 -13.08
CA ASP A 327 4.19 10.01 -13.38
C ASP A 327 2.71 10.31 -13.15
N TYR A 328 2.40 10.62 -11.89
CA TYR A 328 1.04 10.74 -11.40
C TYR A 328 0.22 11.86 -12.06
N ASN A 329 0.87 12.73 -12.84
CA ASN A 329 0.23 13.77 -13.63
C ASN A 329 -0.54 13.23 -14.86
N GLN A 330 -0.40 11.95 -15.20
CA GLN A 330 -0.95 11.34 -16.43
C GLN A 330 -1.76 10.04 -16.20
N THR A 331 -2.09 9.74 -14.95
CA THR A 331 -2.65 8.44 -14.55
C THR A 331 -4.07 8.60 -14.00
N SER A 332 -4.85 7.52 -14.05
CA SER A 332 -6.27 7.44 -13.61
C SER A 332 -6.38 6.41 -12.49
N LEU A 333 -7.35 6.55 -11.57
CA LEU A 333 -7.64 5.53 -10.56
C LEU A 333 -8.30 4.28 -11.19
N LYS A 334 -8.86 4.41 -12.40
CA LYS A 334 -9.65 3.40 -13.09
C LYS A 334 -8.98 2.00 -13.17
N PRO A 335 -7.70 1.84 -13.53
CA PRO A 335 -7.07 0.53 -13.61
C PRO A 335 -7.10 -0.22 -12.27
N PHE A 336 -6.95 0.49 -11.16
CA PHE A 336 -7.00 -0.08 -9.81
C PHE A 336 -8.44 -0.41 -9.40
N VAL A 337 -9.41 0.42 -9.78
CA VAL A 337 -10.84 0.09 -9.62
C VAL A 337 -11.20 -1.17 -10.42
N ASP A 338 -10.66 -1.35 -11.63
CA ASP A 338 -10.92 -2.52 -12.47
C ASP A 338 -10.29 -3.80 -11.87
N VAL A 339 -9.13 -3.71 -11.21
CA VAL A 339 -8.54 -4.80 -10.43
C VAL A 339 -9.48 -5.18 -9.28
N PHE A 340 -9.97 -4.19 -8.53
CA PHE A 340 -10.89 -4.42 -7.42
C PHE A 340 -12.22 -5.00 -7.88
N ALA A 341 -12.79 -4.50 -8.98
CA ALA A 341 -14.03 -4.99 -9.56
C ALA A 341 -13.95 -6.48 -9.90
N ARG A 342 -12.84 -6.92 -10.53
CA ARG A 342 -12.59 -8.33 -10.84
C ARG A 342 -12.49 -9.19 -9.57
N PHE A 343 -11.83 -8.68 -8.53
CA PHE A 343 -11.77 -9.37 -7.23
C PHE A 343 -13.17 -9.55 -6.61
N VAL A 344 -13.96 -8.48 -6.54
CA VAL A 344 -15.32 -8.52 -5.99
C VAL A 344 -16.23 -9.46 -6.80
N GLN A 345 -16.12 -9.42 -8.12
CA GLN A 345 -16.86 -10.34 -9.00
C GLN A 345 -16.50 -11.80 -8.71
N GLY A 346 -15.21 -12.11 -8.56
CA GLY A 346 -14.74 -13.46 -8.21
C GLY A 346 -15.29 -13.96 -6.87
N LEU A 347 -15.35 -13.08 -5.85
CA LEU A 347 -15.97 -13.39 -4.56
C LEU A 347 -17.46 -13.72 -4.68
N GLN A 348 -18.20 -12.93 -5.47
CA GLN A 348 -19.64 -13.11 -5.64
C GLN A 348 -19.98 -14.40 -6.38
N THR A 349 -19.28 -14.71 -7.48
CA THR A 349 -19.45 -15.98 -8.21
C THR A 349 -19.17 -17.18 -7.31
N SER A 350 -18.08 -17.13 -6.54
CA SER A 350 -17.71 -18.23 -5.64
C SER A 350 -18.74 -18.52 -4.54
N LYS A 351 -19.48 -17.49 -4.10
CA LYS A 351 -20.53 -17.61 -3.09
C LYS A 351 -21.84 -18.17 -3.65
N GLN A 352 -22.18 -17.83 -4.90
CA GLN A 352 -23.37 -18.34 -5.57
C GLN A 352 -23.28 -19.84 -5.90
N ASP A 353 -22.07 -20.35 -6.15
CA ASP A 353 -21.86 -21.73 -6.59
C ASP A 353 -21.64 -22.76 -5.43
N GLU A 354 -21.70 -22.38 -4.15
CA GLU A 354 -21.30 -23.22 -2.99
C GLU A 354 -19.86 -23.82 -3.10
N VAL A 355 -18.99 -23.25 -3.95
CA VAL A 355 -17.65 -23.81 -4.27
C VAL A 355 -16.58 -23.47 -3.21
N LEU A 356 -16.89 -22.66 -2.19
CA LEU A 356 -15.96 -22.43 -1.07
C LEU A 356 -15.53 -23.73 -0.36
N ALA A 357 -16.30 -24.82 -0.49
CA ALA A 357 -15.91 -26.13 0.03
C ALA A 357 -15.04 -26.98 -0.93
N LYS A 358 -14.83 -26.58 -2.19
CA LYS A 358 -14.19 -27.45 -3.21
C LYS A 358 -13.02 -26.87 -4.01
N SER A 359 -12.83 -25.55 -4.13
CA SER A 359 -11.71 -25.04 -4.94
C SER A 359 -10.44 -24.67 -4.17
N GLY A 360 -10.47 -24.53 -2.84
CA GLY A 360 -9.28 -24.13 -2.07
C GLY A 360 -8.64 -22.80 -2.54
N GLN A 361 -9.36 -22.02 -3.37
CA GLN A 361 -8.82 -20.84 -4.02
C GLN A 361 -9.00 -19.66 -3.06
N LEU A 362 -7.96 -19.37 -2.30
CA LEU A 362 -7.90 -18.18 -1.46
C LEU A 362 -7.85 -16.96 -2.39
N PHE A 363 -8.87 -16.09 -2.33
CA PHE A 363 -8.82 -14.81 -3.04
C PHE A 363 -8.02 -13.83 -2.19
N LEU A 364 -6.78 -13.58 -2.60
CA LEU A 364 -5.88 -12.63 -1.97
C LEU A 364 -6.01 -11.28 -2.66
N LEU A 365 -6.08 -10.21 -1.87
CA LEU A 365 -5.96 -8.84 -2.35
C LEU A 365 -4.83 -8.18 -1.56
N LEU A 366 -3.84 -7.68 -2.27
CA LEU A 366 -2.76 -6.88 -1.69
C LEU A 366 -3.08 -5.40 -1.90
N PHE A 367 -2.72 -4.59 -0.91
CA PHE A 367 -2.86 -3.15 -0.97
C PHE A 367 -1.51 -2.49 -0.78
N ASP A 368 -1.31 -1.37 -1.46
CA ASP A 368 -0.20 -0.45 -1.21
C ASP A 368 -0.70 0.98 -1.46
N VAL A 369 0.14 1.97 -1.21
CA VAL A 369 -0.18 3.39 -1.37
C VAL A 369 0.42 3.93 -2.67
N VAL A 370 -0.34 4.78 -3.34
CA VAL A 370 0.10 5.51 -4.55
C VAL A 370 -0.30 6.97 -4.45
N HIS A 371 0.43 7.85 -5.12
CA HIS A 371 0.22 9.30 -4.98
C HIS A 371 -1.20 9.74 -5.31
N HIS A 372 -1.76 10.69 -4.54
CA HIS A 372 -3.14 11.16 -4.78
C HIS A 372 -3.33 11.75 -6.17
N ASP A 373 -2.28 12.34 -6.76
CA ASP A 373 -2.33 12.93 -8.10
C ASP A 373 -2.85 11.98 -9.19
N LEU A 374 -2.90 10.66 -8.93
CA LEU A 374 -3.56 9.64 -9.76
C LEU A 374 -5.00 9.92 -10.17
N PHE A 375 -5.73 10.79 -9.46
CA PHE A 375 -7.07 11.18 -9.89
C PHE A 375 -7.12 12.56 -10.52
N ILE A 376 -5.99 13.26 -10.67
CA ILE A 376 -5.95 14.58 -11.33
C ILE A 376 -6.35 14.45 -12.80
N LEU A 377 -5.99 13.37 -13.50
CA LEU A 377 -6.49 13.12 -14.85
C LEU A 377 -8.01 12.87 -14.87
N ASP A 378 -8.52 12.06 -13.93
CA ASP A 378 -9.96 11.79 -13.79
C ASP A 378 -10.73 13.08 -13.48
N LEU A 379 -10.17 13.92 -12.60
CA LEU A 379 -10.69 15.23 -12.22
C LEU A 379 -10.68 16.19 -13.41
N ASN A 380 -9.57 16.26 -14.16
CA ASN A 380 -9.43 17.10 -15.34
C ASN A 380 -10.39 16.68 -16.46
N THR A 381 -10.57 15.36 -16.67
CA THR A 381 -11.52 14.80 -17.65
C THR A 381 -12.97 15.10 -17.25
N MET A 382 -13.29 15.06 -15.95
CA MET A 382 -14.61 15.46 -15.46
C MET A 382 -14.86 16.97 -15.55
N LEU A 383 -13.83 17.80 -15.30
CA LEU A 383 -13.92 19.26 -15.39
C LEU A 383 -13.90 19.76 -16.83
N SER A 384 -13.28 19.03 -17.78
CA SER A 384 -13.30 19.34 -19.21
C SER A 384 -14.63 18.99 -19.88
N GLY A 385 -15.50 18.22 -19.22
CA GLY A 385 -16.80 17.80 -19.76
C GLY A 385 -16.70 16.75 -20.85
N GLU A 386 -15.62 15.96 -20.88
CA GLU A 386 -15.41 14.87 -21.84
C GLU A 386 -16.14 13.56 -21.45
N ILE A 387 -17.08 13.64 -20.50
CA ILE A 387 -18.05 12.58 -20.14
C ILE A 387 -19.47 13.15 -20.15
#